data_AF-A0A9Q1DVJ4-F1
#
_entry.id   AF-A0A9Q1DVJ4-F1
#
_cell.length_a   1.000
_cell.length_b   1.000
_cell.length_c   1.000
_cell.angle_alpha   90.00
_cell.angle_beta   90.00
_cell.angle_gamma   90.00
#
_symmetry.space_group_name_H-M   'P 1'
#
loop_
_entity.id
_entity.type
_entity.pdbx_description
1 polymer ?
#
loop_
_entity_poly.entity_id
_entity_poly.type
_entity_poly.pdbx_seq_one_letter_code
_entity_poly.pdbx_strand_id
1 'polypeptide(L)'
;MTVDEVIFSLSWAPSTSNFTFFNDSSSAQHSLVRLEQPRAQYCVGDTLNVLVEMRNYAGHPKAYGGDFILARIHSPELEASASGDITDFQNGSYHVQFRLFWPGEVQVSVRLIHSSEAVKILQGDWMQDYNKVTHIGTFINGKKREKSQCAFRLSSNRPLCEYRKKEDGEYYACYRPKTLPCNSLTTMQSYSQSGPKLTKEEAQLLAKENTGLEIENGFNPVTVVGCIGALHRPMEKCAVGMNSPFPGGYFHSKRWSSSFCQIGPFLSKVTIQRCLKGKTLYLLGDSTVRQWMEYLRRLKVLQTIKGSRLESFFAADTNSNITVRWIRHYHPWLSHLPCKIKTSVTIPQVLDRIAVGGRRKDVIVVIGIGQHFRPYPPEVFIRRLQSIRRAILRLHAHSPQTVVVIKLENSIKLKSSMISDSNWYGYIHNLAQRKVFKDLNVALVDAWDMTIAANTFNVHPNDVVVSNQVALALSFSCH
;
A
#
# COMPACT_ATOMS: atom_id res chain seq x y z
N MET A 1 12.48 9.24 -16.10
CA MET A 1 11.40 8.31 -15.75
C MET A 1 10.06 8.90 -16.15
N THR A 2 9.52 8.50 -17.30
CA THR A 2 8.20 8.89 -17.80
C THR A 2 7.10 8.05 -17.15
N VAL A 3 5.82 8.43 -17.32
CA VAL A 3 4.68 7.63 -16.83
C VAL A 3 4.66 6.27 -17.51
N ASP A 4 4.88 6.24 -18.82
CA ASP A 4 4.82 5.02 -19.63
C ASP A 4 5.95 4.06 -19.29
N GLU A 5 7.16 4.55 -18.99
CA GLU A 5 8.26 3.73 -18.49
C GLU A 5 7.91 3.03 -17.17
N VAL A 6 7.21 3.72 -16.27
CA VAL A 6 6.75 3.10 -15.01
C VAL A 6 5.69 2.06 -15.31
N ILE A 7 4.66 2.38 -16.09
CA ILE A 7 3.59 1.44 -16.47
C ILE A 7 4.19 0.19 -17.12
N PHE A 8 5.11 0.35 -18.07
CA PHE A 8 5.78 -0.75 -18.74
C PHE A 8 6.56 -1.63 -17.76
N SER A 9 7.23 -1.03 -16.77
CA SER A 9 7.95 -1.80 -15.73
C SER A 9 7.05 -2.52 -14.73
N LEU A 10 5.77 -2.15 -14.67
CA LEU A 10 4.74 -2.79 -13.86
C LEU A 10 3.98 -3.86 -14.64
N SER A 11 4.42 -4.19 -15.85
CA SER A 11 3.76 -5.16 -16.70
C SER A 11 3.77 -6.53 -16.00
N TRP A 12 2.60 -6.87 -15.48
CA TRP A 12 2.25 -8.24 -15.12
C TRP A 12 2.06 -8.98 -16.43
N ALA A 13 2.85 -10.03 -16.68
CA ALA A 13 2.74 -10.83 -17.90
C ALA A 13 1.29 -11.34 -18.01
N PRO A 14 0.45 -10.78 -18.92
CA PRO A 14 -0.92 -11.20 -19.00
C PRO A 14 -0.95 -12.62 -19.54
N SER A 15 -1.87 -13.45 -19.06
CA SER A 15 -2.13 -14.73 -19.71
C SER A 15 -2.45 -14.49 -21.19
N THR A 16 -1.68 -15.15 -22.07
CA THR A 16 -1.92 -15.18 -23.52
C THR A 16 -3.15 -16.02 -23.88
N SER A 17 -3.74 -16.72 -22.90
CA SER A 17 -4.92 -17.55 -23.10
C SER A 17 -6.17 -16.72 -23.34
N ASN A 18 -6.91 -17.08 -24.38
CA ASN A 18 -8.29 -16.68 -24.56
C ASN A 18 -9.15 -17.60 -23.70
N PHE A 19 -9.35 -17.21 -22.45
CA PHE A 19 -10.25 -17.90 -21.54
C PHE A 19 -11.68 -17.87 -22.09
N THR A 20 -12.27 -19.05 -22.22
CA THR A 20 -13.66 -19.24 -22.67
C THR A 20 -14.56 -19.81 -21.58
N PHE A 21 -14.02 -20.60 -20.64
CA PHE A 21 -14.81 -21.32 -19.64
C PHE A 21 -14.20 -21.28 -18.25
N PHE A 22 -15.02 -20.98 -17.23
CA PHE A 22 -14.62 -20.95 -15.81
C PHE A 22 -13.79 -22.16 -15.38
N ASN A 23 -14.13 -23.37 -15.85
CA ASN A 23 -13.45 -24.58 -15.44
C ASN A 23 -11.97 -24.65 -15.88
N ASP A 24 -11.57 -23.84 -16.86
CA ASP A 24 -10.18 -23.77 -17.32
C ASP A 24 -9.32 -22.84 -16.45
N SER A 25 -9.94 -22.03 -15.58
CA SER A 25 -9.24 -21.15 -14.63
C SER A 25 -8.62 -21.93 -13.48
N SER A 26 -7.65 -21.31 -12.81
CA SER A 26 -6.93 -21.92 -11.68
C SER A 26 -7.87 -22.19 -10.50
N SER A 27 -7.79 -23.42 -9.96
CA SER A 27 -8.55 -23.91 -8.80
C SER A 27 -7.60 -24.11 -7.62
N ALA A 28 -7.83 -23.40 -6.53
CA ALA A 28 -7.05 -23.59 -5.30
C ALA A 28 -7.19 -25.01 -4.74
N GLN A 29 -8.37 -25.62 -4.86
CA GLN A 29 -8.67 -26.96 -4.35
C GLN A 29 -7.88 -28.06 -5.08
N HIS A 30 -7.66 -27.90 -6.39
CA HIS A 30 -6.93 -28.90 -7.17
C HIS A 30 -5.44 -28.61 -7.29
N SER A 31 -5.03 -27.37 -7.05
CA SER A 31 -3.62 -26.97 -7.06
C SER A 31 -2.88 -27.56 -5.86
N LEU A 32 -1.56 -27.67 -5.98
CA LEU A 32 -0.74 -28.33 -4.97
C LEU A 32 0.47 -27.48 -4.61
N VAL A 33 0.86 -27.52 -3.34
CA VAL A 33 2.10 -26.91 -2.85
C VAL A 33 3.06 -28.03 -2.40
N ARG A 34 4.30 -28.03 -2.90
CA ARG A 34 5.34 -29.02 -2.59
C ARG A 34 6.62 -28.37 -2.07
N LEU A 35 7.31 -29.04 -1.17
CA LEU A 35 8.68 -28.67 -0.79
C LEU A 35 9.66 -29.08 -1.88
N GLU A 36 10.54 -28.18 -2.26
CA GLU A 36 11.69 -28.51 -3.09
C GLU A 36 12.85 -28.97 -2.20
N GLN A 37 13.42 -30.13 -2.52
CA GLN A 37 14.55 -30.71 -1.79
C GLN A 37 14.31 -30.84 -0.28
N PRO A 38 13.28 -31.61 0.15
CA PRO A 38 12.91 -31.72 1.56
C PRO A 38 14.06 -32.28 2.41
N ARG A 39 14.30 -31.63 3.55
CA ARG A 39 15.28 -32.05 4.57
C ARG A 39 14.56 -32.46 5.85
N ALA A 40 15.17 -33.36 6.62
CA ALA A 40 14.65 -33.75 7.94
C ALA A 40 14.59 -32.57 8.91
N GLN A 41 15.58 -31.67 8.84
CA GLN A 41 15.66 -30.45 9.62
C GLN A 41 16.29 -29.34 8.77
N TYR A 42 15.87 -28.11 9.02
CA TYR A 42 16.45 -26.90 8.43
C TYR A 42 17.14 -26.07 9.51
N CYS A 43 18.12 -25.27 9.11
CA CYS A 43 18.78 -24.34 10.01
C CYS A 43 18.10 -22.97 9.99
N VAL A 44 18.11 -22.24 11.12
CA VAL A 44 17.84 -20.80 11.10
C VAL A 44 18.83 -20.13 10.14
N GLY A 45 18.30 -19.33 9.22
CA GLY A 45 19.06 -18.74 8.11
C GLY A 45 19.09 -19.59 6.84
N ASP A 46 18.50 -20.78 6.81
CA ASP A 46 18.29 -21.48 5.53
C ASP A 46 17.19 -20.77 4.71
N THR A 47 17.19 -21.06 3.41
CA THR A 47 16.08 -20.74 2.51
C THR A 47 15.25 -22.00 2.29
N LEU A 48 13.95 -21.92 2.60
CA LEU A 48 12.96 -22.94 2.29
C LEU A 48 12.36 -22.61 0.91
N ASN A 49 12.52 -23.54 -0.03
CA ASN A 49 12.02 -23.43 -1.39
C ASN A 49 10.75 -24.27 -1.56
N VAL A 50 9.73 -23.66 -2.16
CA VAL A 50 8.41 -24.25 -2.31
C VAL A 50 7.95 -24.09 -3.75
N LEU A 51 7.50 -25.19 -4.36
CA LEU A 51 6.89 -25.20 -5.68
C LEU A 51 5.36 -25.20 -5.54
N VAL A 52 4.70 -24.28 -6.22
CA VAL A 52 3.23 -24.24 -6.35
C VAL A 52 2.88 -24.64 -7.77
N GLU A 53 2.11 -25.72 -7.93
CA GLU A 53 1.63 -26.21 -9.22
C GLU A 53 0.14 -25.89 -9.37
N MET A 54 -0.18 -24.95 -10.25
CA MET A 54 -1.57 -24.58 -10.50
C MET A 54 -2.27 -25.60 -11.39
N ARG A 55 -3.48 -25.95 -11.00
CA ARG A 55 -4.38 -26.83 -11.75
C ARG A 55 -5.73 -26.16 -11.93
N ASN A 56 -6.41 -26.50 -13.02
CA ASN A 56 -7.75 -25.98 -13.29
C ASN A 56 -8.83 -26.73 -12.49
N TYR A 57 -10.11 -26.38 -12.67
CA TYR A 57 -11.22 -27.06 -11.99
C TYR A 57 -11.48 -28.49 -12.49
N ALA A 58 -10.87 -28.92 -13.59
CA ALA A 58 -10.83 -30.32 -14.02
C ALA A 58 -9.62 -31.09 -13.44
N GLY A 59 -8.74 -30.44 -12.68
CA GLY A 59 -7.53 -31.03 -12.11
C GLY A 59 -6.35 -31.11 -13.07
N HIS A 60 -6.47 -30.58 -14.29
CA HIS A 60 -5.38 -30.55 -15.27
C HIS A 60 -4.37 -29.44 -14.94
N PRO A 61 -3.05 -29.68 -15.11
CA PRO A 61 -2.03 -28.65 -14.95
C PRO A 61 -2.28 -27.45 -15.86
N LYS A 62 -2.08 -26.24 -15.32
CA LYS A 62 -2.07 -25.00 -16.11
C LYS A 62 -0.82 -24.97 -17.00
N ALA A 63 -0.94 -24.40 -18.19
CA ALA A 63 0.16 -24.25 -19.15
C ALA A 63 0.73 -22.82 -19.20
N TYR A 64 0.20 -21.91 -18.37
CA TYR A 64 0.57 -20.51 -18.31
C TYR A 64 0.42 -19.99 -16.89
N GLY A 65 1.20 -18.97 -16.55
CA GLY A 65 1.16 -18.28 -15.27
C GLY A 65 0.23 -17.06 -15.24
N GLY A 66 0.55 -16.11 -14.39
CA GLY A 66 -0.15 -14.84 -14.21
C GLY A 66 -1.14 -14.82 -13.05
N ASP A 67 -1.26 -15.89 -12.27
CA ASP A 67 -2.08 -15.96 -11.06
C ASP A 67 -1.52 -15.03 -9.99
N PHE A 68 -2.40 -14.27 -9.34
CA PHE A 68 -2.01 -13.46 -8.20
C PHE A 68 -2.10 -14.31 -6.93
N ILE A 69 -0.95 -14.75 -6.43
CA ILE A 69 -0.83 -15.53 -5.21
C ILE A 69 -0.12 -14.76 -4.11
N LEU A 70 -0.45 -15.08 -2.87
CA LEU A 70 0.24 -14.58 -1.68
C LEU A 70 0.72 -15.77 -0.86
N ALA A 71 1.92 -15.66 -0.32
CA ALA A 71 2.54 -16.74 0.44
C ALA A 71 3.19 -16.22 1.72
N ARG A 72 3.14 -17.02 2.78
CA ARG A 72 3.78 -16.70 4.07
C ARG A 72 4.21 -17.98 4.80
N ILE A 73 5.19 -17.84 5.68
CA ILE A 73 5.49 -18.82 6.72
C ILE A 73 5.08 -18.29 8.08
N HIS A 74 4.71 -19.18 9.00
CA HIS A 74 4.29 -18.80 10.35
C HIS A 74 4.41 -19.91 11.38
N SER A 75 4.52 -19.51 12.64
CA SER A 75 4.45 -20.37 13.83
C SER A 75 3.50 -19.71 14.84
N PRO A 76 2.24 -20.16 14.94
CA PRO A 76 1.23 -19.51 15.77
C PRO A 76 1.64 -19.31 17.23
N GLU A 77 2.25 -20.34 17.84
CA GLU A 77 2.64 -20.32 19.26
C GLU A 77 3.72 -19.28 19.58
N LEU A 78 4.62 -19.02 18.62
CA LEU A 78 5.68 -18.02 18.73
C LEU A 78 5.22 -16.61 18.32
N GLU A 79 4.00 -16.50 17.78
CA GLU A 79 3.49 -15.31 17.10
C GLU A 79 4.51 -14.80 16.05
N ALA A 80 5.12 -15.76 15.34
CA ALA A 80 6.18 -15.52 14.36
C ALA A 80 5.66 -15.73 12.93
N SER A 81 6.06 -14.86 12.01
CA SER A 81 5.64 -14.94 10.61
C SER A 81 6.48 -14.10 9.67
N ALA A 82 6.59 -14.51 8.41
CA ALA A 82 7.25 -13.74 7.33
C ALA A 82 6.52 -13.99 6.01
N SER A 83 6.54 -13.02 5.09
CA SER A 83 6.02 -13.24 3.73
C SER A 83 7.04 -13.99 2.87
N GLY A 84 6.56 -14.62 1.78
CA GLY A 84 7.40 -15.29 0.80
C GLY A 84 7.64 -14.43 -0.43
N ASP A 85 8.82 -14.59 -1.03
CA ASP A 85 9.13 -14.04 -2.35
C ASP A 85 8.66 -15.01 -3.44
N ILE A 86 7.98 -14.51 -4.47
CA ILE A 86 7.24 -15.33 -5.44
C ILE A 86 7.75 -15.03 -6.85
N THR A 87 8.17 -16.09 -7.55
CA THR A 87 8.55 -16.06 -8.95
C THR A 87 7.58 -16.91 -9.77
N ASP A 88 6.99 -16.32 -10.81
CA ASP A 88 6.15 -17.01 -11.77
C ASP A 88 7.01 -17.56 -12.93
N PHE A 89 6.96 -18.87 -13.15
CA PHE A 89 7.67 -19.52 -14.26
C PHE A 89 6.93 -19.44 -15.60
N GLN A 90 5.76 -18.81 -15.63
CA GLN A 90 4.90 -18.60 -16.80
C GLN A 90 4.43 -19.88 -17.49
N ASN A 91 4.48 -21.01 -16.79
CA ASN A 91 4.09 -22.33 -17.28
C ASN A 91 3.04 -23.00 -16.39
N GLY A 92 2.35 -22.23 -15.53
CA GLY A 92 1.40 -22.75 -14.54
C GLY A 92 2.02 -23.17 -13.22
N SER A 93 3.33 -22.95 -13.03
CA SER A 93 4.01 -23.19 -11.76
C SER A 93 4.73 -21.95 -11.23
N TYR A 94 4.83 -21.88 -9.90
CA TYR A 94 5.43 -20.76 -9.18
C TYR A 94 6.44 -21.28 -8.18
N HIS A 95 7.54 -20.55 -8.05
CA HIS A 95 8.54 -20.79 -7.03
C HIS A 95 8.41 -19.75 -5.92
N VAL A 96 8.31 -20.24 -4.69
CA VAL A 96 8.19 -19.41 -3.49
C VAL A 96 9.39 -19.65 -2.59
N GLN A 97 10.11 -18.57 -2.26
CA GLN A 97 11.25 -18.60 -1.36
C GLN A 97 10.90 -18.00 -0.01
N PHE A 98 11.24 -18.72 1.06
CA PHE A 98 11.13 -18.22 2.43
C PHE A 98 12.49 -18.27 3.11
N ARG A 99 12.91 -17.16 3.70
CA ARG A 99 14.03 -17.17 4.65
C ARG A 99 13.52 -17.66 6.01
N LEU A 100 14.20 -18.64 6.60
CA LEU A 100 13.83 -19.16 7.93
C LEU A 100 14.48 -18.32 9.02
N PHE A 101 13.68 -17.56 9.77
CA PHE A 101 14.18 -16.56 10.73
C PHE A 101 14.18 -17.01 12.19
N TRP A 102 13.46 -18.08 12.54
CA TRP A 102 13.32 -18.55 13.92
C TRP A 102 13.33 -20.10 13.97
N PRO A 103 13.75 -20.70 15.10
CA PRO A 103 13.67 -22.14 15.31
C PRO A 103 12.25 -22.57 15.71
N GLY A 104 11.96 -23.85 15.60
CA GLY A 104 10.68 -24.47 15.93
C GLY A 104 9.95 -25.03 14.71
N GLU A 105 8.68 -25.36 14.89
CA GLU A 105 7.81 -25.81 13.81
C GLU A 105 7.34 -24.61 12.96
N VAL A 106 7.59 -24.65 11.65
CA VAL A 106 7.22 -23.60 10.70
C VAL A 106 6.22 -24.13 9.68
N GLN A 107 5.09 -23.43 9.55
CA GLN A 107 3.99 -23.76 8.64
C GLN A 107 4.00 -22.84 7.43
N VAL A 108 3.87 -23.41 6.24
CA VAL A 108 3.69 -22.66 4.98
C VAL A 108 2.20 -22.41 4.74
N SER A 109 1.86 -21.25 4.19
CA SER A 109 0.51 -20.88 3.78
C SER A 109 0.60 -20.18 2.43
N VAL A 110 -0.14 -20.69 1.45
CA VAL A 110 -0.22 -20.15 0.08
C VAL A 110 -1.67 -19.94 -0.27
N ARG A 111 -2.00 -18.75 -0.77
CA ARG A 111 -3.35 -18.37 -1.17
C ARG A 111 -3.39 -17.95 -2.62
N LEU A 112 -4.32 -18.55 -3.37
CA LEU A 112 -4.74 -18.06 -4.67
C LEU A 112 -5.66 -16.86 -4.45
N ILE A 113 -5.16 -15.64 -4.67
CA ILE A 113 -5.98 -14.44 -4.54
C ILE A 113 -6.84 -14.28 -5.79
N HIS A 114 -6.23 -14.28 -6.97
CA HIS A 114 -6.93 -14.26 -8.25
C HIS A 114 -6.26 -15.22 -9.22
N SER A 115 -7.07 -15.96 -9.99
CA SER A 115 -6.54 -16.73 -11.11
C SER A 115 -5.95 -15.79 -12.17
N SER A 116 -5.09 -16.30 -13.04
CA SER A 116 -4.49 -15.52 -14.13
C SER A 116 -5.54 -14.89 -15.07
N GLU A 117 -6.68 -15.55 -15.25
CA GLU A 117 -7.82 -15.05 -16.03
C GLU A 117 -8.53 -13.91 -15.30
N ALA A 118 -8.74 -14.04 -13.98
CA ALA A 118 -9.24 -12.96 -13.16
C ALA A 118 -8.29 -11.75 -13.20
N VAL A 119 -6.97 -11.97 -13.12
CA VAL A 119 -5.96 -10.91 -13.25
C VAL A 119 -6.02 -10.22 -14.60
N LYS A 120 -6.25 -10.95 -15.70
CA LYS A 120 -6.43 -10.36 -17.04
C LYS A 120 -7.62 -9.39 -17.09
N ILE A 121 -8.73 -9.73 -16.44
CA ILE A 121 -9.91 -8.84 -16.32
C ILE A 121 -9.55 -7.60 -15.50
N LEU A 122 -8.91 -7.78 -14.34
CA LEU A 122 -8.46 -6.69 -13.48
C LEU A 122 -7.49 -5.74 -14.21
N GLN A 123 -6.55 -6.27 -15.00
CA GLN A 123 -5.60 -5.48 -15.76
C GLN A 123 -6.29 -4.67 -16.86
N GLY A 124 -7.22 -5.27 -17.61
CA GLY A 124 -8.02 -4.57 -18.62
C GLY A 124 -8.85 -3.44 -18.01
N ASP A 125 -9.53 -3.75 -16.90
CA ASP A 125 -10.31 -2.80 -16.10
C ASP A 125 -9.45 -1.65 -15.57
N TRP A 126 -8.26 -1.95 -15.05
CA TRP A 126 -7.34 -0.95 -14.51
C TRP A 126 -6.81 -0.01 -15.59
N MET A 127 -6.50 -0.50 -16.79
CA MET A 127 -5.93 0.34 -17.85
C MET A 127 -6.93 1.35 -18.44
N GLN A 128 -8.23 1.03 -18.46
CA GLN A 128 -9.18 1.77 -19.30
C GLN A 128 -10.27 2.52 -18.52
N ASP A 129 -10.64 2.06 -17.32
CA ASP A 129 -11.89 2.52 -16.70
C ASP A 129 -11.69 3.65 -15.67
N TYR A 130 -12.15 4.85 -16.03
CA TYR A 130 -12.24 6.03 -15.15
C TYR A 130 -13.58 6.13 -14.40
N ASN A 131 -14.56 5.30 -14.73
CA ASN A 131 -15.95 5.45 -14.32
C ASN A 131 -16.31 4.66 -13.07
N LYS A 132 -15.35 4.00 -12.41
CA LYS A 132 -15.54 3.27 -11.14
C LYS A 132 -16.00 4.16 -9.99
N VAL A 133 -15.69 5.44 -10.04
CA VAL A 133 -16.05 6.41 -9.01
C VAL A 133 -16.60 7.67 -9.66
N THR A 134 -17.78 8.08 -9.22
CA THR A 134 -18.34 9.38 -9.55
C THR A 134 -18.10 10.35 -8.42
N HIS A 135 -17.55 11.52 -8.75
CA HIS A 135 -17.49 12.63 -7.79
C HIS A 135 -18.60 13.62 -8.05
N ILE A 136 -19.15 14.19 -6.99
CA ILE A 136 -20.20 15.20 -7.02
C ILE A 136 -19.67 16.44 -6.31
N GLY A 137 -19.42 17.49 -7.08
CA GLY A 137 -19.05 18.81 -6.59
C GLY A 137 -20.29 19.60 -6.18
N THR A 138 -20.22 20.26 -5.03
CA THR A 138 -21.27 21.18 -4.55
C THR A 138 -20.79 22.62 -4.67
N PHE A 139 -21.53 23.40 -5.44
CA PHE A 139 -21.30 24.81 -5.75
C PHE A 139 -22.22 25.67 -4.89
N ILE A 140 -21.67 26.70 -4.24
CA ILE A 140 -22.41 27.54 -3.29
C ILE A 140 -22.07 29.02 -3.53
N ASN A 141 -23.09 29.84 -3.77
CA ASN A 141 -22.98 31.30 -3.79
C ASN A 141 -24.19 31.91 -3.07
N GLY A 142 -23.95 32.57 -1.93
CA GLY A 142 -25.03 33.02 -1.04
C GLY A 142 -25.92 31.85 -0.60
N LYS A 143 -27.23 31.95 -0.84
CA LYS A 143 -28.22 30.91 -0.53
C LYS A 143 -28.37 29.85 -1.64
N LYS A 144 -27.84 30.10 -2.85
CA LYS A 144 -27.95 29.15 -3.97
C LYS A 144 -26.95 28.01 -3.82
N ARG A 145 -27.43 26.78 -4.05
CA ARG A 145 -26.65 25.55 -4.01
C ARG A 145 -26.95 24.72 -5.24
N GLU A 146 -25.91 24.33 -5.98
CA GLU A 146 -26.03 23.42 -7.11
C GLU A 146 -25.03 22.26 -6.98
N LYS A 147 -25.40 21.09 -7.50
CA LYS A 147 -24.52 19.92 -7.54
C LYS A 147 -24.23 19.57 -8.98
N SER A 148 -23.00 19.16 -9.25
CA SER A 148 -22.57 18.75 -10.57
C SER A 148 -21.55 17.62 -10.50
N GLN A 149 -21.55 16.75 -11.51
CA GLN A 149 -20.60 15.66 -11.60
C GLN A 149 -19.21 16.18 -11.93
N CYS A 150 -18.21 15.55 -11.32
CA CYS A 150 -16.80 15.84 -11.49
C CYS A 150 -16.00 14.55 -11.71
N ALA A 151 -14.95 14.61 -12.52
CA ALA A 151 -14.06 13.49 -12.82
C ALA A 151 -12.69 13.96 -13.35
N PHE A 152 -11.73 13.04 -13.45
CA PHE A 152 -10.47 13.28 -14.18
C PHE A 152 -10.69 13.39 -15.69
N ARG A 153 -11.65 12.63 -16.23
CA ARG A 153 -12.07 12.68 -17.64
C ARG A 153 -13.58 12.84 -17.69
N LEU A 154 -14.05 13.92 -18.31
CA LEU A 154 -15.47 14.18 -18.59
C LEU A 154 -15.62 14.39 -20.10
N SER A 155 -16.81 14.12 -20.63
CA SER A 155 -17.13 14.45 -22.02
C SER A 155 -17.13 15.97 -22.21
N SER A 156 -16.58 16.44 -23.33
CA SER A 156 -16.58 17.86 -23.72
C SER A 156 -17.90 18.32 -24.34
N ASN A 157 -18.93 17.46 -24.36
CA ASN A 157 -20.26 17.77 -24.90
C ASN A 157 -21.05 18.81 -24.07
N ARG A 158 -20.55 19.18 -22.89
CA ARG A 158 -21.14 20.16 -21.98
C ARG A 158 -20.04 21.10 -21.49
N PRO A 159 -20.36 22.37 -21.19
CA PRO A 159 -19.39 23.29 -20.62
C PRO A 159 -18.77 22.74 -19.33
N LEU A 160 -17.45 22.84 -19.19
CA LEU A 160 -16.69 22.33 -18.05
C LEU A 160 -16.13 23.46 -17.20
N CYS A 161 -16.07 23.23 -15.90
CA CYS A 161 -15.23 23.94 -14.96
C CYS A 161 -13.95 23.13 -14.73
N GLU A 162 -12.81 23.65 -15.19
CA GLU A 162 -11.53 22.99 -15.04
C GLU A 162 -10.75 23.52 -13.83
N TYR A 163 -10.21 22.61 -13.03
CA TYR A 163 -9.40 22.90 -11.85
C TYR A 163 -8.02 22.30 -12.06
N ARG A 164 -7.08 23.15 -12.49
CA ARG A 164 -5.70 22.77 -12.76
C ARG A 164 -4.78 23.34 -11.70
N LYS A 165 -3.98 22.50 -11.04
CA LYS A 165 -2.79 22.93 -10.29
C LYS A 165 -1.57 22.66 -11.17
N LYS A 166 -1.23 23.64 -12.02
CA LYS A 166 -0.22 23.48 -13.09
C LYS A 166 1.13 22.99 -12.56
N GLU A 167 1.57 23.52 -11.42
CA GLU A 167 2.85 23.17 -10.78
C GLU A 167 2.92 21.69 -10.37
N ASP A 168 1.79 21.09 -9.99
CA ASP A 168 1.72 19.72 -9.48
C ASP A 168 1.28 18.71 -10.55
N GLY A 169 0.93 19.19 -11.75
CA GLY A 169 0.35 18.37 -12.82
C GLY A 169 -1.03 17.81 -12.49
N GLU A 170 -1.72 18.39 -11.50
CA GLU A 170 -3.03 17.91 -11.05
C GLU A 170 -4.16 18.55 -11.84
N TYR A 171 -5.09 17.72 -12.28
CA TYR A 171 -6.23 18.12 -13.08
C TYR A 171 -7.50 17.47 -12.55
N TYR A 172 -8.57 18.25 -12.47
CA TYR A 172 -9.92 17.76 -12.27
C TYR A 172 -10.92 18.64 -13.01
N ALA A 173 -12.03 18.08 -13.47
CA ALA A 173 -13.09 18.84 -14.10
C ALA A 173 -14.44 18.52 -13.47
N CYS A 174 -15.34 19.51 -13.49
CA CYS A 174 -16.75 19.33 -13.20
C CYS A 174 -17.58 19.86 -14.38
N TYR A 175 -18.75 19.28 -14.66
CA TYR A 175 -19.70 19.97 -15.53
C TYR A 175 -20.08 21.32 -14.90
N ARG A 176 -20.18 22.38 -15.71
CA ARG A 176 -20.58 23.69 -15.24
C ARG A 176 -22.00 23.61 -14.66
N PRO A 177 -22.24 24.08 -13.42
CA PRO A 177 -23.59 24.14 -12.88
C PRO A 177 -24.46 25.11 -13.69
N LYS A 178 -25.78 25.00 -13.60
CA LYS A 178 -26.74 25.73 -14.44
C LYS A 178 -26.62 27.23 -14.28
N THR A 179 -26.50 27.73 -13.04
CA THR A 179 -26.48 29.19 -12.78
C THR A 179 -25.27 29.67 -11.99
N LEU A 180 -24.54 28.80 -11.31
CA LEU A 180 -23.42 29.18 -10.47
C LEU A 180 -22.07 29.27 -11.23
N PRO A 181 -21.15 30.16 -10.82
CA PRO A 181 -19.82 30.25 -11.43
C PRO A 181 -18.91 29.11 -10.95
N CYS A 182 -17.91 28.74 -11.74
CA CYS A 182 -16.98 27.64 -11.43
C CYS A 182 -16.22 27.83 -10.10
N ASN A 183 -15.85 29.07 -9.75
CA ASN A 183 -15.14 29.37 -8.49
C ASN A 183 -16.00 29.20 -7.22
N SER A 184 -17.29 28.85 -7.36
CA SER A 184 -18.19 28.58 -6.24
C SER A 184 -18.14 27.12 -5.75
N LEU A 185 -17.34 26.24 -6.38
CA LEU A 185 -17.10 24.87 -5.89
C LEU A 185 -16.56 24.92 -4.45
N THR A 186 -17.28 24.29 -3.53
CA THR A 186 -17.01 24.38 -2.09
C THR A 186 -16.63 23.02 -1.50
N THR A 187 -17.40 21.98 -1.81
CA THR A 187 -17.14 20.61 -1.34
C THR A 187 -17.25 19.59 -2.47
N MET A 188 -16.65 18.42 -2.27
CA MET A 188 -16.82 17.26 -3.13
C MET A 188 -17.07 15.99 -2.31
N GLN A 189 -17.90 15.11 -2.86
CA GLN A 189 -18.19 13.75 -2.38
C GLN A 189 -17.91 12.77 -3.49
N SER A 190 -17.68 11.51 -3.16
CA SER A 190 -17.52 10.43 -4.12
C SER A 190 -18.48 9.29 -3.83
N TYR A 191 -18.89 8.60 -4.89
CA TYR A 191 -19.73 7.42 -4.83
C TYR A 191 -19.16 6.35 -5.76
N SER A 192 -19.04 5.14 -5.26
CA SER A 192 -18.70 3.97 -6.08
C SER A 192 -19.79 3.77 -7.13
N GLN A 193 -19.37 3.43 -8.35
CA GLN A 193 -20.26 3.00 -9.42
C GLN A 193 -20.28 1.47 -9.49
N SER A 194 -21.20 0.91 -10.27
CA SER A 194 -21.41 -0.53 -10.45
C SER A 194 -20.23 -1.28 -11.12
N GLY A 195 -19.12 -0.60 -11.42
CA GLY A 195 -17.94 -1.18 -12.04
C GLY A 195 -18.09 -1.41 -13.55
N PRO A 196 -17.11 -2.06 -14.20
CA PRO A 196 -17.21 -2.45 -15.60
C PRO A 196 -18.37 -3.42 -15.82
N LYS A 197 -18.91 -3.46 -17.04
CA LYS A 197 -19.88 -4.49 -17.44
C LYS A 197 -19.15 -5.81 -17.63
N LEU A 198 -19.26 -6.70 -16.65
CA LEU A 198 -18.69 -8.04 -16.71
C LEU A 198 -19.65 -9.03 -17.39
N THR A 199 -19.13 -10.02 -18.10
CA THR A 199 -19.89 -11.23 -18.44
C THR A 199 -20.18 -12.06 -17.19
N LYS A 200 -21.04 -13.08 -17.33
CA LYS A 200 -21.35 -13.99 -16.22
C LYS A 200 -20.10 -14.74 -15.75
N GLU A 201 -19.26 -15.18 -16.70
CA GLU A 201 -18.03 -15.92 -16.46
C GLU A 201 -16.98 -15.03 -15.78
N GLU A 202 -16.83 -13.79 -16.25
CA GLU A 202 -15.93 -12.81 -15.62
C GLU A 202 -16.36 -12.47 -14.19
N ALA A 203 -17.67 -12.27 -13.97
CA ALA A 203 -18.22 -12.02 -12.65
C ALA A 203 -18.00 -13.22 -11.71
N GLN A 204 -18.08 -14.45 -12.23
CA GLN A 204 -17.79 -15.67 -11.47
C GLN A 204 -16.32 -15.76 -11.06
N LEU A 205 -15.37 -15.41 -11.95
CA LEU A 205 -13.94 -15.38 -11.63
C LEU A 205 -13.59 -14.40 -10.50
N LEU A 206 -14.28 -13.25 -10.47
CA LEU A 206 -14.07 -12.19 -9.47
C LEU A 206 -14.96 -12.35 -8.23
N ALA A 207 -15.74 -13.44 -8.16
CA ALA A 207 -16.62 -13.72 -7.04
C ALA A 207 -15.81 -14.01 -5.76
N LYS A 208 -16.40 -13.70 -4.60
CA LYS A 208 -15.74 -13.86 -3.28
C LYS A 208 -15.46 -15.33 -2.96
N GLU A 209 -16.25 -16.22 -3.54
CA GLU A 209 -16.18 -17.66 -3.41
C GLU A 209 -14.91 -18.21 -4.08
N ASN A 210 -14.40 -17.52 -5.12
CA ASN A 210 -13.25 -17.95 -5.92
C ASN A 210 -11.98 -17.11 -5.68
N THR A 211 -12.03 -16.18 -4.71
CA THR A 211 -10.94 -15.23 -4.41
C THR A 211 -10.34 -15.52 -3.03
N GLY A 212 -9.02 -15.51 -2.92
CA GLY A 212 -8.31 -15.59 -1.63
C GLY A 212 -8.44 -16.96 -0.94
N LEU A 213 -8.47 -18.03 -1.73
CA LEU A 213 -8.59 -19.41 -1.26
C LEU A 213 -7.22 -19.98 -0.92
N GLU A 214 -7.14 -20.75 0.17
CA GLU A 214 -5.93 -21.47 0.56
C GLU A 214 -5.68 -22.65 -0.40
N ILE A 215 -4.43 -22.87 -0.79
CA ILE A 215 -4.01 -24.06 -1.53
C ILE A 215 -3.48 -25.07 -0.51
N GLU A 216 -3.89 -26.33 -0.65
CA GLU A 216 -3.47 -27.37 0.29
C GLU A 216 -1.97 -27.66 0.17
N ASN A 217 -1.31 -27.77 1.32
CA ASN A 217 0.08 -28.18 1.39
C ASN A 217 0.17 -29.70 1.27
N GLY A 218 0.95 -30.19 0.30
CA GLY A 218 1.27 -31.61 0.18
C GLY A 218 2.34 -32.10 1.17
N PHE A 219 2.57 -31.40 2.27
CA PHE A 219 3.62 -31.68 3.24
C PHE A 219 3.26 -31.15 4.64
N ASN A 220 3.87 -31.76 5.65
CA ASN A 220 3.73 -31.36 7.05
C ASN A 220 4.59 -30.14 7.38
N PRO A 221 4.30 -29.43 8.49
CA PRO A 221 5.15 -28.34 8.96
C PRO A 221 6.64 -28.74 9.05
N VAL A 222 7.53 -27.80 8.72
CA VAL A 222 8.98 -28.07 8.71
C VAL A 222 9.60 -27.77 10.07
N THR A 223 10.58 -28.58 10.47
CA THR A 223 11.34 -28.36 11.71
C THR A 223 12.57 -27.51 11.43
N VAL A 224 12.69 -26.38 12.14
CA VAL A 224 13.84 -25.48 12.07
C VAL A 224 14.61 -25.50 13.38
N VAL A 225 15.92 -25.67 13.32
CA VAL A 225 16.81 -25.74 14.49
C VAL A 225 17.88 -24.65 14.46
N GLY A 226 18.41 -24.29 15.63
CA GLY A 226 19.57 -23.41 15.73
C GLY A 226 20.83 -24.19 15.37
N CYS A 227 21.38 -23.96 14.17
CA CYS A 227 22.63 -24.60 13.74
C CYS A 227 23.86 -23.75 14.09
N ILE A 228 24.99 -24.41 14.38
CA ILE A 228 26.28 -23.77 14.60
C ILE A 228 26.80 -23.27 13.24
N GLY A 229 26.77 -21.96 12.99
CA GLY A 229 27.30 -21.38 11.75
C GLY A 229 26.69 -20.05 11.33
N ALA A 230 25.52 -19.66 11.87
CA ALA A 230 24.95 -18.35 11.60
C ALA A 230 25.61 -17.28 12.50
N LEU A 231 26.84 -16.88 12.18
CA LEU A 231 27.43 -15.63 12.65
C LEU A 231 26.53 -14.49 12.18
N HIS A 232 25.58 -14.07 13.03
CA HIS A 232 24.80 -12.87 12.80
C HIS A 232 25.77 -11.69 12.83
N ARG A 233 26.13 -11.18 11.65
CA ARG A 233 26.81 -9.89 11.58
C ARG A 233 25.91 -8.85 12.27
N PRO A 234 26.45 -8.02 13.18
CA PRO A 234 25.67 -6.93 13.76
C PRO A 234 25.08 -6.10 12.63
N MET A 235 23.76 -5.96 12.63
CA MET A 235 23.07 -5.16 11.64
C MET A 235 23.39 -3.68 11.88
N GLU A 236 23.60 -2.94 10.81
CA GLU A 236 23.79 -1.49 10.90
C GLU A 236 22.49 -0.79 11.36
N LYS A 237 22.62 0.39 11.95
CA LYS A 237 21.47 1.21 12.32
C LYS A 237 20.71 1.65 11.07
N CYS A 238 19.38 1.65 11.13
CA CYS A 238 18.54 2.05 9.98
C CYS A 238 18.83 3.48 9.52
N ALA A 239 19.19 3.67 8.25
CA ALA A 239 19.41 4.99 7.65
C ALA A 239 18.50 5.20 6.44
N VAL A 240 18.17 6.46 6.15
CA VAL A 240 17.48 6.83 4.90
C VAL A 240 18.35 6.48 3.69
N GLY A 241 17.73 6.15 2.56
CA GLY A 241 18.42 5.73 1.34
C GLY A 241 18.92 4.27 1.35
N MET A 242 18.71 3.52 2.44
CA MET A 242 18.97 2.08 2.46
C MET A 242 18.05 1.32 1.51
N ASN A 243 18.61 0.33 0.80
CA ASN A 243 17.84 -0.59 -0.01
C ASN A 243 17.06 -1.56 0.89
N SER A 244 15.74 -1.52 0.81
CA SER A 244 14.88 -2.52 1.48
C SER A 244 14.71 -3.73 0.55
N PRO A 245 15.23 -4.92 0.91
CA PRO A 245 14.91 -6.16 0.20
C PRO A 245 13.42 -6.52 0.41
N PHE A 246 12.96 -7.53 -0.35
CA PHE A 246 11.68 -8.19 -0.13
C PHE A 246 11.93 -9.69 0.06
N PRO A 247 11.37 -10.34 1.11
CA PRO A 247 10.69 -9.71 2.25
C PRO A 247 11.64 -8.80 3.05
N GLY A 248 11.09 -7.71 3.58
CA GLY A 248 11.81 -6.69 4.34
C GLY A 248 12.05 -7.06 5.81
N GLY A 249 11.49 -8.18 6.28
CA GLY A 249 11.62 -8.63 7.65
C GLY A 249 10.67 -9.75 8.04
N TYR A 250 10.48 -9.92 9.35
CA TYR A 250 9.61 -10.93 9.94
C TYR A 250 9.05 -10.47 11.29
N PHE A 251 7.89 -11.01 11.67
CA PHE A 251 7.39 -10.94 13.04
C PHE A 251 7.95 -12.06 13.90
N HIS A 252 8.22 -11.75 15.16
CA HIS A 252 8.40 -12.71 16.24
C HIS A 252 7.83 -12.10 17.53
N SER A 253 6.97 -12.82 18.26
CA SER A 253 6.29 -12.30 19.45
C SER A 253 5.64 -10.92 19.22
N LYS A 254 4.91 -10.78 18.09
CA LYS A 254 4.26 -9.52 17.64
C LYS A 254 5.20 -8.34 17.38
N ARG A 255 6.52 -8.55 17.32
CA ARG A 255 7.50 -7.51 16.96
C ARG A 255 8.09 -7.77 15.60
N TRP A 256 8.09 -6.74 14.77
CA TRP A 256 8.74 -6.76 13.47
C TRP A 256 10.24 -6.58 13.66
N SER A 257 11.01 -7.46 13.05
CA SER A 257 12.46 -7.36 12.88
C SER A 257 12.74 -7.13 11.40
N SER A 258 13.55 -6.12 11.08
CA SER A 258 13.99 -5.87 9.72
C SER A 258 15.09 -6.86 9.32
N SER A 259 15.14 -7.23 8.04
CA SER A 259 16.20 -8.06 7.46
C SER A 259 17.42 -7.25 7.00
N PHE A 260 17.37 -5.91 7.03
CA PHE A 260 18.40 -5.04 6.47
C PHE A 260 18.94 -3.96 7.43
N CYS A 261 18.26 -3.64 8.53
CA CYS A 261 18.79 -2.75 9.56
C CYS A 261 18.25 -3.01 10.98
N GLN A 262 18.90 -2.43 11.99
CA GLN A 262 18.49 -2.55 13.38
C GLN A 262 17.32 -1.61 13.72
N ILE A 263 16.17 -2.18 14.12
CA ILE A 263 15.00 -1.44 14.59
C ILE A 263 15.19 -1.02 16.05
N GLY A 264 14.94 0.27 16.34
CA GLY A 264 14.99 0.81 17.69
C GLY A 264 13.75 0.48 18.54
N PRO A 265 13.81 0.66 19.87
CA PRO A 265 12.78 0.21 20.81
C PRO A 265 11.55 1.13 20.89
N PHE A 266 11.03 1.57 19.75
CA PHE A 266 9.97 2.60 19.64
C PHE A 266 8.54 2.03 19.74
N LEU A 267 8.29 1.19 20.75
CA LEU A 267 6.99 0.54 20.98
C LEU A 267 6.27 1.06 22.24
N SER A 268 6.85 2.02 22.95
CA SER A 268 6.30 2.57 24.19
C SER A 268 6.11 4.08 24.09
N LYS A 269 5.19 4.63 24.89
CA LYS A 269 5.01 6.08 25.02
C LYS A 269 6.34 6.80 25.29
N VAL A 270 7.13 6.30 26.25
CA VAL A 270 8.37 6.95 26.72
C VAL A 270 9.43 6.98 25.62
N THR A 271 9.67 5.86 24.94
CA THR A 271 10.69 5.78 23.88
C THR A 271 10.29 6.60 22.65
N ILE A 272 9.02 6.60 22.29
CA ILE A 272 8.48 7.43 21.21
C ILE A 272 8.56 8.92 21.55
N GLN A 273 8.14 9.34 22.75
CA GLN A 273 8.24 10.74 23.18
C GLN A 273 9.69 11.22 23.21
N ARG A 274 10.63 10.38 23.66
CA ARG A 274 12.07 10.70 23.64
C ARG A 274 12.58 10.93 22.22
N CYS A 275 12.20 10.07 21.28
CA CYS A 275 12.56 10.22 19.87
C CYS A 275 11.97 11.49 19.24
N LEU A 276 10.68 11.76 19.50
CA LEU A 276 9.95 12.86 18.89
C LEU A 276 10.16 14.21 19.60
N LYS A 277 10.83 14.26 20.75
CA LYS A 277 11.03 15.50 21.53
C LYS A 277 11.66 16.58 20.64
N GLY A 278 11.02 17.75 20.58
CA GLY A 278 11.44 18.87 19.74
C GLY A 278 11.13 18.73 18.25
N LYS A 279 10.45 17.66 17.82
CA LYS A 279 10.23 17.35 16.40
C LYS A 279 8.81 17.67 15.91
N THR A 280 8.73 17.94 14.62
CA THR A 280 7.50 18.06 13.85
C THR A 280 7.37 16.89 12.87
N LEU A 281 6.27 16.16 12.99
CA LEU A 281 5.91 15.03 12.13
C LEU A 281 4.79 15.45 11.17
N TYR A 282 5.04 15.37 9.86
CA TYR A 282 4.06 15.58 8.80
C TYR A 282 3.59 14.22 8.28
N LEU A 283 2.33 13.87 8.51
CA LEU A 283 1.69 12.65 8.02
C LEU A 283 0.82 13.02 6.81
N LEU A 284 1.34 12.83 5.61
CA LEU A 284 0.74 13.30 4.37
C LEU A 284 0.14 12.13 3.60
N GLY A 285 -1.18 12.08 3.45
CA GLY A 285 -1.73 10.89 2.83
C GLY A 285 -3.21 10.60 3.02
N ASP A 286 -3.53 9.32 2.89
CA ASP A 286 -4.87 8.78 3.12
C ASP A 286 -5.11 8.45 4.60
N SER A 287 -6.20 7.72 4.86
CA SER A 287 -6.58 7.31 6.21
C SER A 287 -5.61 6.29 6.83
N THR A 288 -4.78 5.61 6.05
CA THR A 288 -3.84 4.60 6.56
C THR A 288 -2.65 5.24 7.27
N VAL A 289 -2.14 6.38 6.79
CA VAL A 289 -1.12 7.16 7.52
C VAL A 289 -1.74 7.99 8.64
N ARG A 290 -3.01 8.41 8.51
CA ARG A 290 -3.76 9.03 9.61
C ARG A 290 -3.81 8.12 10.84
N GLN A 291 -3.89 6.82 10.62
CA GLN A 291 -3.95 5.81 11.68
C GLN A 291 -2.74 5.88 12.63
N TRP A 292 -1.55 6.28 12.14
CA TRP A 292 -0.37 6.46 12.98
C TRP A 292 -0.57 7.59 14.00
N MET A 293 -1.19 8.70 13.57
CA MET A 293 -1.55 9.78 14.48
C MET A 293 -2.54 9.31 15.56
N GLU A 294 -3.52 8.50 15.17
CA GLU A 294 -4.50 7.96 16.10
C GLU A 294 -3.87 6.99 17.10
N TYR A 295 -2.88 6.21 16.66
CA TYR A 295 -2.07 5.36 17.53
C TYR A 295 -1.25 6.17 18.54
N LEU A 296 -0.52 7.20 18.10
CA LEU A 296 0.23 8.10 18.99
C LEU A 296 -0.68 8.77 20.02
N ARG A 297 -1.91 9.14 19.61
CA ARG A 297 -2.93 9.68 20.51
C ARG A 297 -3.41 8.64 21.53
N ARG A 298 -3.70 7.41 21.10
CA ARG A 298 -4.10 6.31 22.02
C ARG A 298 -3.02 6.03 23.06
N LEU A 299 -1.74 6.09 22.66
CA LEU A 299 -0.59 5.99 23.57
C LEU A 299 -0.39 7.20 24.48
N LYS A 300 -1.20 8.26 24.34
CA LYS A 300 -1.05 9.53 25.08
C LYS A 300 0.34 10.17 24.90
N VAL A 301 0.93 10.01 23.71
CA VAL A 301 2.14 10.74 23.29
C VAL A 301 1.79 12.21 23.00
N LEU A 302 0.55 12.46 22.55
CA LEU A 302 0.01 13.76 22.16
C LEU A 302 -1.14 14.14 23.10
N GLN A 303 -1.19 15.40 23.52
CA GLN A 303 -2.16 15.91 24.52
C GLN A 303 -3.24 16.80 23.89
N THR A 304 -2.83 17.74 23.03
CA THR A 304 -3.75 18.70 22.41
C THR A 304 -4.16 18.24 21.02
N ILE A 305 -5.42 18.48 20.62
CA ILE A 305 -5.94 18.14 19.28
C ILE A 305 -6.79 19.29 18.75
N LYS A 306 -6.57 19.63 17.48
CA LYS A 306 -7.40 20.56 16.71
C LYS A 306 -7.64 20.02 15.29
N GLY A 307 -8.79 20.31 14.70
CA GLY A 307 -9.12 19.94 13.32
C GLY A 307 -10.12 18.78 13.20
N SER A 308 -10.20 18.19 12.01
CA SER A 308 -11.25 17.22 11.63
C SER A 308 -10.70 16.06 10.81
N ARG A 309 -11.34 14.89 10.94
CA ARG A 309 -11.06 13.66 10.17
C ARG A 309 -11.18 13.85 8.66
N LEU A 310 -11.90 14.88 8.22
CA LEU A 310 -12.24 15.12 6.82
C LEU A 310 -11.29 16.08 6.10
N GLU A 311 -10.46 16.84 6.82
CA GLU A 311 -9.66 17.91 6.22
C GLU A 311 -8.19 17.81 6.62
N SER A 312 -7.87 18.19 7.85
CA SER A 312 -6.55 18.11 8.43
C SER A 312 -6.65 17.99 9.94
N PHE A 313 -5.66 17.33 10.51
CA PHE A 313 -5.52 17.19 11.94
C PHE A 313 -4.21 17.76 12.42
N PHE A 314 -4.30 18.44 13.54
CA PHE A 314 -3.15 18.90 14.30
C PHE A 314 -3.24 18.29 15.69
N ALA A 315 -2.14 17.73 16.16
CA ALA A 315 -1.98 17.36 17.55
C ALA A 315 -0.58 17.70 18.04
N ALA A 316 -0.48 17.97 19.34
CA ALA A 316 0.77 18.37 19.95
C ALA A 316 0.92 17.87 21.38
N ASP A 317 2.18 17.77 21.81
CA ASP A 317 2.59 17.68 23.21
C ASP A 317 3.44 18.91 23.51
N THR A 318 2.88 19.89 24.22
CA THR A 318 3.56 21.16 24.48
C THR A 318 4.77 20.98 25.39
N ASN A 319 4.69 20.04 26.34
CA ASN A 319 5.76 19.79 27.31
C ASN A 319 7.04 19.25 26.65
N SER A 320 6.90 18.37 25.64
CA SER A 320 8.03 17.81 24.90
C SER A 320 8.27 18.51 23.56
N ASN A 321 7.53 19.60 23.27
CA ASN A 321 7.55 20.31 22.00
C ASN A 321 7.41 19.37 20.78
N ILE A 322 6.44 18.45 20.84
CA ILE A 322 6.13 17.51 19.75
C ILE A 322 4.95 18.06 18.97
N THR A 323 5.08 18.14 17.65
CA THR A 323 3.96 18.51 16.76
C THR A 323 3.71 17.41 15.74
N VAL A 324 2.46 17.04 15.54
CA VAL A 324 2.03 16.09 14.50
C VAL A 324 0.93 16.71 13.66
N ARG A 325 1.13 16.73 12.35
CA ARG A 325 0.19 17.27 11.36
C ARG A 325 -0.20 16.17 10.39
N TRP A 326 -1.45 15.72 10.44
CA TRP A 326 -1.98 14.90 9.35
C TRP A 326 -2.69 15.78 8.33
N ILE A 327 -2.29 15.63 7.06
CA ILE A 327 -2.82 16.40 5.93
C ILE A 327 -3.23 15.42 4.83
N ARG A 328 -4.48 15.54 4.40
CA ARG A 328 -5.03 14.78 3.28
C ARG A 328 -4.29 15.06 1.96
N HIS A 329 -4.10 14.02 1.13
CA HIS A 329 -3.33 14.06 -0.13
C HIS A 329 -3.93 14.79 -1.36
N TYR A 330 -4.99 15.59 -1.17
CA TYR A 330 -5.83 16.19 -2.22
C TYR A 330 -6.69 15.15 -2.99
N HIS A 331 -7.24 15.52 -4.15
CA HIS A 331 -8.04 14.65 -5.01
C HIS A 331 -7.17 13.72 -5.88
N PRO A 332 -7.62 12.47 -6.11
CA PRO A 332 -8.93 11.92 -5.77
C PRO A 332 -9.03 11.57 -4.29
N TRP A 333 -10.12 12.00 -3.66
CA TRP A 333 -10.42 11.64 -2.28
C TRP A 333 -11.72 10.89 -2.24
N LEU A 334 -11.65 9.63 -1.81
CA LEU A 334 -12.81 8.76 -1.73
C LEU A 334 -13.51 8.97 -0.38
N SER A 335 -14.68 9.59 -0.40
CA SER A 335 -15.52 9.83 0.77
C SER A 335 -16.95 10.13 0.37
N HIS A 336 -17.90 9.40 0.95
CA HIS A 336 -19.32 9.73 0.86
C HIS A 336 -19.67 11.02 1.61
N LEU A 337 -18.84 11.48 2.54
CA LEU A 337 -19.04 12.74 3.27
C LEU A 337 -18.47 13.93 2.49
N PRO A 338 -19.14 15.11 2.50
CA PRO A 338 -18.66 16.29 1.81
C PRO A 338 -17.32 16.77 2.37
N CYS A 339 -16.31 16.86 1.51
CA CYS A 339 -14.99 17.33 1.86
C CYS A 339 -14.69 18.68 1.19
N LYS A 340 -14.14 19.65 1.93
CA LYS A 340 -13.84 20.99 1.40
C LYS A 340 -12.75 20.97 0.32
N ILE A 341 -12.92 21.79 -0.71
CA ILE A 341 -11.97 21.89 -1.84
C ILE A 341 -11.06 23.11 -1.71
N LYS A 342 -11.65 24.28 -1.41
CA LYS A 342 -10.92 25.56 -1.40
C LYS A 342 -9.72 25.60 -0.44
N THR A 343 -9.79 24.88 0.67
CA THR A 343 -8.73 24.79 1.68
C THR A 343 -7.79 23.61 1.48
N SER A 344 -7.98 22.78 0.45
CA SER A 344 -7.19 21.58 0.24
C SER A 344 -5.86 21.89 -0.45
N VAL A 345 -4.77 21.49 0.19
CA VAL A 345 -3.39 21.57 -0.29
C VAL A 345 -2.94 20.23 -0.86
N THR A 346 -2.02 20.24 -1.83
CA THR A 346 -1.40 19.03 -2.37
C THR A 346 -0.21 18.62 -1.51
N ILE A 347 0.22 17.36 -1.61
CA ILE A 347 1.46 16.92 -0.94
C ILE A 347 2.65 17.77 -1.40
N PRO A 348 2.90 17.96 -2.71
CA PRO A 348 3.96 18.86 -3.19
C PRO A 348 3.94 20.25 -2.55
N GLN A 349 2.77 20.91 -2.52
CA GLN A 349 2.60 22.24 -1.91
C GLN A 349 2.92 22.26 -0.41
N VAL A 350 2.67 21.16 0.30
CA VAL A 350 3.07 21.05 1.72
C VAL A 350 4.58 20.93 1.83
N LEU A 351 5.22 20.07 1.02
CA LEU A 351 6.67 19.85 1.06
C LEU A 351 7.44 21.14 0.75
N ASP A 352 7.02 21.88 -0.28
CA ASP A 352 7.65 23.15 -0.68
C ASP A 352 7.54 24.27 0.39
N ARG A 353 6.59 24.13 1.33
CA ARG A 353 6.38 25.09 2.43
C ARG A 353 7.09 24.70 3.73
N ILE A 354 7.68 23.51 3.80
CA ILE A 354 8.49 23.12 4.96
C ILE A 354 9.69 24.06 4.99
N ALA A 355 9.79 24.87 6.06
CA ALA A 355 10.72 25.99 6.13
C ALA A 355 12.19 25.59 5.88
N VAL A 356 12.91 26.48 5.22
CA VAL A 356 14.38 26.45 5.11
C VAL A 356 14.97 26.83 6.47
N GLY A 357 15.84 26.00 7.04
CA GLY A 357 16.68 26.40 8.18
C GLY A 357 16.15 26.12 9.59
N GLY A 358 15.23 25.18 9.80
CA GLY A 358 15.02 24.62 11.15
C GLY A 358 16.34 24.02 11.68
N ARG A 359 16.74 24.33 12.93
CA ARG A 359 17.90 23.68 13.55
C ARG A 359 17.70 22.15 13.50
N ARG A 360 18.69 21.44 12.93
CA ARG A 360 18.95 19.98 12.86
C ARG A 360 17.80 18.96 13.05
N LYS A 361 17.62 18.03 12.09
CA LYS A 361 16.87 16.75 12.19
C LYS A 361 15.44 16.77 12.80
N ASP A 362 14.81 17.92 12.95
CA ASP A 362 13.54 18.03 13.70
C ASP A 362 12.29 17.87 12.85
N VAL A 363 12.43 17.65 11.54
CA VAL A 363 11.28 17.40 10.66
C VAL A 363 11.33 15.96 10.14
N ILE A 364 10.22 15.25 10.35
CA ILE A 364 9.96 13.93 9.80
C ILE A 364 8.72 14.05 8.91
N VAL A 365 8.80 13.57 7.67
CA VAL A 365 7.69 13.53 6.73
C VAL A 365 7.39 12.07 6.43
N VAL A 366 6.14 11.65 6.61
CA VAL A 366 5.65 10.33 6.22
C VAL A 366 4.60 10.52 5.13
N ILE A 367 4.83 9.93 3.97
CA ILE A 367 3.89 9.95 2.85
C ILE A 367 3.28 8.56 2.71
N GLY A 368 1.95 8.47 2.79
CA GLY A 368 1.20 7.22 2.61
C GLY A 368 -0.03 7.43 1.75
N ILE A 369 0.06 7.03 0.49
CA ILE A 369 -1.03 7.14 -0.50
C ILE A 369 -1.18 5.83 -1.27
N GLY A 370 -2.40 5.57 -1.74
CA GLY A 370 -2.66 4.48 -2.69
C GLY A 370 -4.10 4.00 -2.68
N GLN A 371 -4.71 3.91 -1.50
CA GLN A 371 -6.09 3.42 -1.34
C GLN A 371 -7.10 4.19 -2.19
N HIS A 372 -6.96 5.52 -2.22
CA HIS A 372 -7.88 6.38 -2.97
C HIS A 372 -7.62 6.39 -4.47
N PHE A 373 -6.56 5.74 -4.92
CA PHE A 373 -6.15 5.65 -6.31
C PHE A 373 -6.53 4.31 -6.95
N ARG A 374 -6.85 3.25 -6.17
CA ARG A 374 -7.15 1.91 -6.70
C ARG A 374 -8.27 1.88 -7.75
N PRO A 375 -9.33 2.72 -7.66
CA PRO A 375 -10.36 2.78 -8.70
C PRO A 375 -9.97 3.57 -9.95
N TYR A 376 -8.72 4.01 -10.10
CA TYR A 376 -8.30 4.86 -11.22
C TYR A 376 -7.23 4.17 -12.06
N PRO A 377 -7.13 4.53 -13.35
CA PRO A 377 -6.07 4.02 -14.20
C PRO A 377 -4.66 4.38 -13.70
N PRO A 378 -3.66 3.54 -14.03
CA PRO A 378 -2.29 3.65 -13.51
C PRO A 378 -1.71 5.05 -13.63
N GLU A 379 -1.98 5.71 -14.76
CA GLU A 379 -1.46 7.03 -15.07
C GLU A 379 -1.79 8.06 -14.00
N VAL A 380 -2.96 7.98 -13.35
CA VAL A 380 -3.39 8.93 -12.33
C VAL A 380 -2.51 8.80 -11.09
N PHE A 381 -2.25 7.56 -10.66
CA PHE A 381 -1.40 7.29 -9.52
C PHE A 381 0.08 7.57 -9.81
N ILE A 382 0.58 7.13 -10.97
CA ILE A 382 1.99 7.31 -11.34
C ILE A 382 2.33 8.80 -11.51
N ARG A 383 1.44 9.60 -12.13
CA ARG A 383 1.62 11.06 -12.21
C ARG A 383 1.67 11.69 -10.81
N ARG A 384 0.84 11.23 -9.88
CA ARG A 384 0.88 11.67 -8.47
C ARG A 384 2.23 11.35 -7.83
N LEU A 385 2.73 10.12 -8.00
CA LEU A 385 4.03 9.71 -7.46
C LEU A 385 5.18 10.54 -8.04
N GLN A 386 5.18 10.81 -9.35
CA GLN A 386 6.20 11.65 -10.00
C GLN A 386 6.18 13.10 -9.51
N SER A 387 4.98 13.65 -9.28
CA SER A 387 4.82 14.98 -8.69
C SER A 387 5.43 15.04 -7.29
N ILE A 388 5.13 14.03 -6.46
CA ILE A 388 5.70 13.88 -5.11
C ILE A 388 7.22 13.69 -5.16
N ARG A 389 7.74 12.85 -6.06
CA ARG A 389 9.19 12.66 -6.25
C ARG A 389 9.91 13.98 -6.49
N ARG A 390 9.39 14.81 -7.40
CA ARG A 390 9.96 16.13 -7.70
C ARG A 390 9.93 17.06 -6.49
N ALA A 391 8.85 17.04 -5.72
CA ALA A 391 8.73 17.84 -4.50
C ALA A 391 9.67 17.35 -3.37
N ILE A 392 9.91 16.04 -3.24
CA ILE A 392 10.91 15.51 -2.31
C ILE A 392 12.31 15.98 -2.68
N LEU A 393 12.65 15.99 -3.99
CA LEU A 393 13.94 16.51 -4.46
C LEU A 393 14.11 17.99 -4.11
N ARG A 394 13.08 18.82 -4.31
CA ARG A 394 13.10 20.24 -3.90
C ARG A 394 13.24 20.39 -2.39
N LEU A 395 12.49 19.60 -1.62
CA LEU A 395 12.57 19.57 -0.16
C LEU A 395 13.99 19.28 0.32
N HIS A 396 14.63 18.24 -0.21
CA HIS A 396 16.00 17.90 0.17
C HIS A 396 17.02 18.95 -0.30
N ALA A 397 16.76 19.67 -1.38
CA ALA A 397 17.63 20.76 -1.83
C ALA A 397 17.66 21.93 -0.83
N HIS A 398 16.53 22.26 -0.19
CA HIS A 398 16.45 23.38 0.77
C HIS A 398 16.38 22.96 2.26
N SER A 399 16.22 21.66 2.53
CA SER A 399 16.17 21.08 3.89
C SER A 399 16.72 19.64 3.89
N PRO A 400 18.04 19.47 3.65
CA PRO A 400 18.67 18.17 3.39
C PRO A 400 18.62 17.18 4.56
N GLN A 401 18.34 17.66 5.78
CA GLN A 401 18.26 16.82 6.99
C GLN A 401 16.84 16.34 7.29
N THR A 402 15.85 16.69 6.47
CA THR A 402 14.48 16.20 6.65
C THR A 402 14.45 14.69 6.40
N VAL A 403 13.89 13.93 7.34
CA VAL A 403 13.68 12.49 7.15
C VAL A 403 12.38 12.30 6.40
N VAL A 404 12.44 11.72 5.20
CA VAL A 404 11.26 11.37 4.40
C VAL A 404 11.07 9.85 4.41
N VAL A 405 9.89 9.42 4.85
CA VAL A 405 9.45 8.02 4.90
C VAL A 405 8.31 7.83 3.93
N ILE A 406 8.43 6.85 3.03
CA ILE A 406 7.33 6.38 2.18
C ILE A 406 6.73 5.15 2.84
N LYS A 407 5.49 5.29 3.32
CA LYS A 407 4.70 4.16 3.81
C LYS A 407 4.00 3.52 2.59
N LEU A 408 4.36 2.29 2.28
CA LEU A 408 3.77 1.57 1.16
C LEU A 408 2.32 1.13 1.46
N GLU A 409 1.66 0.55 0.44
CA GLU A 409 0.28 0.06 0.50
C GLU A 409 0.06 -0.96 1.63
N ASN A 410 -1.11 -0.94 2.27
CA ASN A 410 -1.57 -2.05 3.11
C ASN A 410 -2.26 -3.09 2.21
N SER A 411 -2.14 -4.37 2.54
CA SER A 411 -3.13 -5.33 2.05
C SER A 411 -4.49 -5.04 2.69
N ILE A 412 -5.56 -5.31 1.96
CA ILE A 412 -6.94 -5.11 2.43
C ILE A 412 -7.71 -6.42 2.31
N LYS A 413 -9.05 -6.37 2.34
CA LYS A 413 -9.94 -7.53 2.27
C LYS A 413 -9.49 -8.54 1.22
N LEU A 414 -9.31 -9.80 1.63
CA LEU A 414 -9.08 -10.91 0.69
C LEU A 414 -10.25 -11.09 -0.25
N LYS A 415 -11.47 -10.99 0.28
CA LYS A 415 -12.71 -11.21 -0.44
C LYS A 415 -13.48 -9.90 -0.48
N SER A 416 -13.60 -9.30 -1.66
CA SER A 416 -14.45 -8.12 -1.88
C SER A 416 -15.33 -8.32 -3.10
N SER A 417 -16.53 -7.75 -3.05
CA SER A 417 -17.43 -7.68 -4.21
C SER A 417 -17.15 -6.44 -5.07
N MET A 418 -16.26 -5.56 -4.60
CA MET A 418 -15.80 -4.40 -5.35
C MET A 418 -14.44 -4.69 -5.94
N ILE A 419 -14.35 -4.67 -7.27
CA ILE A 419 -13.10 -4.85 -8.01
C ILE A 419 -12.02 -3.85 -7.56
N SER A 420 -12.41 -2.62 -7.26
CA SER A 420 -11.50 -1.58 -6.76
C SER A 420 -10.85 -1.88 -5.41
N ASP A 421 -11.40 -2.82 -4.64
CA ASP A 421 -10.80 -3.33 -3.40
C ASP A 421 -9.80 -4.48 -3.67
N SER A 422 -9.54 -4.85 -4.93
CA SER A 422 -8.60 -5.94 -5.23
C SER A 422 -7.21 -5.64 -4.68
N ASN A 423 -6.62 -6.65 -4.04
CA ASN A 423 -5.23 -6.59 -3.59
C ASN A 423 -4.25 -6.60 -4.79
N TRP A 424 -4.66 -7.03 -5.98
CA TRP A 424 -3.81 -6.92 -7.17
C TRP A 424 -3.51 -5.46 -7.50
N TYR A 425 -4.50 -4.55 -7.47
CA TYR A 425 -4.26 -3.10 -7.63
C TYR A 425 -3.33 -2.55 -6.55
N GLY A 426 -3.52 -2.98 -5.30
CA GLY A 426 -2.66 -2.59 -4.18
C GLY A 426 -1.21 -3.05 -4.36
N TYR A 427 -1.00 -4.26 -4.87
CA TYR A 427 0.32 -4.80 -5.16
C TYR A 427 1.01 -4.02 -6.27
N ILE A 428 0.33 -3.76 -7.38
CA ILE A 428 0.90 -2.96 -8.47
C ILE A 428 1.23 -1.53 -8.00
N HIS A 429 0.39 -0.93 -7.15
CA HIS A 429 0.72 0.34 -6.51
C HIS A 429 1.94 0.28 -5.58
N ASN A 430 2.13 -0.83 -4.85
CA ASN A 430 3.32 -1.06 -4.03
C ASN A 430 4.59 -1.04 -4.91
N LEU A 431 4.57 -1.79 -6.02
CA LEU A 431 5.66 -1.83 -7.00
C LEU A 431 5.92 -0.45 -7.62
N ALA A 432 4.86 0.29 -7.98
CA ALA A 432 4.98 1.62 -8.56
C ALA A 432 5.69 2.60 -7.62
N GLN A 433 5.33 2.57 -6.32
CA GLN A 433 5.98 3.40 -5.30
C GLN A 433 7.46 3.06 -5.16
N ARG A 434 7.82 1.77 -5.08
CA ARG A 434 9.23 1.35 -5.03
C ARG A 434 10.00 1.85 -6.24
N LYS A 435 9.46 1.64 -7.44
CA LYS A 435 10.10 2.07 -8.70
C LYS A 435 10.31 3.58 -8.72
N VAL A 436 9.27 4.35 -8.40
CA VAL A 436 9.30 5.81 -8.48
C VAL A 436 10.18 6.42 -7.39
N PHE A 437 10.35 5.79 -6.22
CA PHE A 437 11.16 6.36 -5.13
C PHE A 437 12.54 5.73 -4.95
N LYS A 438 12.88 4.66 -5.70
CA LYS A 438 14.12 3.87 -5.57
C LYS A 438 15.40 4.71 -5.39
N ASP A 439 15.59 5.73 -6.23
CA ASP A 439 16.85 6.50 -6.25
C ASP A 439 16.80 7.77 -5.39
N LEU A 440 15.83 7.91 -4.48
CA LEU A 440 15.79 9.03 -3.55
C LEU A 440 16.37 8.64 -2.20
N ASN A 441 16.93 9.63 -1.50
CA ASN A 441 17.32 9.49 -0.09
C ASN A 441 16.09 9.46 0.83
N VAL A 442 15.29 8.40 0.74
CA VAL A 442 14.06 8.19 1.54
C VAL A 442 14.14 6.85 2.26
N ALA A 443 13.35 6.69 3.32
CA ALA A 443 13.12 5.40 3.96
C ALA A 443 11.82 4.76 3.46
N LEU A 444 11.77 3.43 3.38
CA LEU A 444 10.55 2.69 3.08
C LEU A 444 10.04 1.99 4.33
N VAL A 445 8.76 2.17 4.65
CA VAL A 445 8.03 1.30 5.57
C VAL A 445 7.13 0.41 4.73
N ASP A 446 7.55 -0.84 4.58
CA ASP A 446 6.86 -1.83 3.76
C ASP A 446 5.65 -2.41 4.48
N ALA A 447 4.61 -1.59 4.58
CA ALA A 447 3.36 -1.98 5.21
C ALA A 447 2.70 -3.16 4.50
N TRP A 448 2.98 -3.37 3.20
CA TRP A 448 2.45 -4.48 2.43
C TRP A 448 2.98 -5.80 2.99
N ASP A 449 4.30 -5.95 3.02
CA ASP A 449 4.98 -7.11 3.60
C ASP A 449 4.50 -7.40 5.03
N MET A 450 4.47 -6.37 5.88
CA MET A 450 4.00 -6.52 7.27
C MET A 450 2.55 -7.04 7.33
N THR A 451 1.65 -6.56 6.47
CA THR A 451 0.26 -7.03 6.46
C THR A 451 0.11 -8.46 5.91
N ILE A 452 0.94 -8.87 4.94
CA ILE A 452 0.97 -10.26 4.44
C ILE A 452 1.51 -11.21 5.50
N ALA A 453 2.66 -10.90 6.10
CA ALA A 453 3.26 -11.70 7.16
C ALA A 453 2.28 -11.87 8.34
N ALA A 454 1.69 -10.77 8.81
CA ALA A 454 0.71 -10.76 9.90
C ALA A 454 -0.66 -11.36 9.54
N ASN A 455 -0.87 -11.80 8.29
CA ASN A 455 -2.14 -12.36 7.80
C ASN A 455 -3.33 -11.45 8.10
N THR A 456 -3.13 -10.13 7.95
CA THR A 456 -4.16 -9.13 8.24
C THR A 456 -4.57 -8.40 6.97
N PHE A 457 -5.83 -8.58 6.61
CA PHE A 457 -6.41 -8.12 5.35
C PHE A 457 -7.42 -7.03 5.63
N ASN A 458 -6.96 -5.99 6.32
CA ASN A 458 -7.75 -4.83 6.71
C ASN A 458 -7.01 -3.56 6.32
N VAL A 459 -7.71 -2.65 5.63
CA VAL A 459 -7.18 -1.33 5.25
C VAL A 459 -6.64 -0.54 6.44
N HIS A 460 -7.25 -0.72 7.61
CA HIS A 460 -6.78 -0.19 8.89
C HIS A 460 -6.38 -1.36 9.79
N PRO A 461 -5.15 -1.90 9.66
CA PRO A 461 -4.71 -3.05 10.45
C PRO A 461 -4.65 -2.70 11.94
N ASN A 462 -4.57 -3.72 12.80
CA ASN A 462 -4.60 -3.53 14.25
C ASN A 462 -3.34 -2.81 14.79
N ASP A 463 -3.37 -2.48 16.09
CA ASP A 463 -2.29 -1.73 16.74
C ASP A 463 -0.94 -2.48 16.76
N VAL A 464 -0.92 -3.81 16.64
CA VAL A 464 0.33 -4.57 16.51
C VAL A 464 1.04 -4.18 15.22
N VAL A 465 0.37 -4.20 14.08
CA VAL A 465 1.00 -3.81 12.81
C VAL A 465 1.31 -2.31 12.77
N VAL A 466 0.39 -1.46 13.24
CA VAL A 466 0.60 0.01 13.24
C VAL A 466 1.78 0.42 14.13
N SER A 467 1.91 -0.18 15.32
CA SER A 467 3.02 0.13 16.23
C SER A 467 4.38 -0.24 15.63
N ASN A 468 4.47 -1.38 14.96
CA ASN A 468 5.70 -1.81 14.30
C ASN A 468 6.03 -0.96 13.06
N GLN A 469 5.02 -0.53 12.29
CA GLN A 469 5.21 0.42 11.20
C GLN A 469 5.79 1.76 11.71
N VAL A 470 5.24 2.30 12.80
CA VAL A 470 5.75 3.51 13.46
C VAL A 470 7.16 3.28 14.00
N ALA A 471 7.42 2.12 14.61
CA ALA A 471 8.74 1.83 15.18
C ALA A 471 9.83 1.76 14.11
N LEU A 472 9.57 1.12 12.98
CA LEU A 472 10.48 1.11 11.83
C LEU A 472 10.70 2.53 11.29
N ALA A 473 9.64 3.33 11.13
CA ALA A 473 9.76 4.73 10.67
C ALA A 473 10.65 5.57 11.58
N LEU A 474 10.47 5.47 12.90
CA LEU A 474 11.26 6.21 13.88
C LEU A 474 12.72 5.72 13.96
N SER A 475 12.98 4.47 13.58
CA SER A 475 14.34 3.90 13.52
C SER A 475 15.22 4.58 12.48
N PHE A 476 14.64 5.18 11.43
CA PHE A 476 15.38 5.98 10.45
C PHE A 476 15.68 7.42 10.90
N SER A 477 15.10 7.86 12.01
CA SER A 477 15.22 9.24 12.51
C SER A 477 15.96 9.33 13.85
N CYS A 478 15.81 8.32 14.70
CA CYS A 478 16.23 8.33 16.09
C CYS A 478 17.20 7.17 16.36
N HIS A 479 18.37 7.48 16.94
CA HIS A 479 19.47 6.53 17.15
C HIS A 479 20.04 6.56 18.56
#